data_AF-L7KI21-F1
#
_entry.id   AF-L7KI21-F1
#
_cell.length_a   1.000
_cell.length_b   1.000
_cell.length_c   1.000
_cell.angle_alpha   90.00
_cell.angle_beta   90.00
_cell.angle_gamma   90.00
#
_symmetry.space_group_name_H-M   'P 1'
#
loop_
_entity.id
_entity.type
_entity.pdbx_description
1 polymer ?
#
loop_
_entity_poly.entity_id
_entity_poly.type
_entity_poly.pdbx_seq_one_letter_code
_entity_poly.pdbx_strand_id
1 'polypeptide(L)'
;MGTLTMIFEVIARRRPSGHLLHRVGAQVNDQIGALARTRAAGGDDTCIPTVRRVHVQMCDAGTAEIFGTYSRQGRSRAFAGRIERVPCRVRVVGQAPRGRYAPAATRVEYRWQLVVLTLG
;
A
#
# COMPACT_ATOMS: atom_id res chain seq x y z
N MET A 1 4.51 9.14 -8.06
CA MET A 1 3.76 9.09 -6.79
C MET A 1 4.20 7.89 -5.96
N GLY A 2 4.66 8.11 -4.73
CA GLY A 2 5.15 7.05 -3.84
C GLY A 2 4.02 6.20 -3.22
N THR A 3 4.32 4.96 -2.86
CA THR A 3 3.33 3.99 -2.31
C THR A 3 2.64 4.50 -1.03
N LEU A 4 3.35 5.22 -0.15
CA LEU A 4 2.75 5.79 1.07
C LEU A 4 1.73 6.88 0.79
N THR A 5 2.01 7.80 -0.13
CA THR A 5 1.04 8.82 -0.56
C THR A 5 -0.23 8.16 -1.08
N MET A 6 -0.09 7.10 -1.88
CA MET A 6 -1.21 6.33 -2.41
C MET A 6 -2.04 5.64 -1.32
N ILE A 7 -1.40 5.12 -0.26
CA ILE A 7 -2.09 4.57 0.90
C ILE A 7 -2.92 5.65 1.61
N PHE A 8 -2.36 6.83 1.85
CA PHE A 8 -3.10 7.94 2.47
C PHE A 8 -4.25 8.44 1.60
N GLU A 9 -4.09 8.47 0.27
CA GLU A 9 -5.18 8.78 -0.66
C GLU A 9 -6.34 7.77 -0.58
N VAL A 10 -6.03 6.48 -0.41
CA VAL A 10 -7.04 5.43 -0.23
C VAL A 10 -7.72 5.54 1.14
N ILE A 11 -6.96 5.81 2.20
CA ILE A 11 -7.52 6.08 3.54
C ILE A 11 -8.45 7.31 3.49
N ALA A 12 -8.08 8.34 2.71
CA ALA A 12 -8.89 9.53 2.47
C ALA A 12 -10.01 9.33 1.42
N ARG A 13 -10.22 8.09 0.94
CA ARG A 13 -11.22 7.71 -0.08
C ARG A 13 -11.17 8.48 -1.41
N ARG A 14 -10.07 9.18 -1.71
CA ARG A 14 -9.86 9.85 -3.00
C ARG A 14 -9.37 8.91 -4.10
N ARG A 15 -9.01 7.68 -3.73
CA ARG A 15 -8.52 6.64 -4.65
C ARG A 15 -9.12 5.28 -4.27
N PRO A 16 -9.53 4.44 -5.24
CA PRO A 16 -10.01 3.08 -4.94
C PRO A 16 -8.86 2.19 -4.44
N SER A 17 -9.17 1.30 -3.50
CA SER A 17 -8.20 0.36 -2.89
C SER A 17 -7.56 -0.59 -3.90
N GLY A 18 -8.19 -0.81 -5.07
CA GLY A 18 -7.60 -1.56 -6.18
C GLY A 18 -6.25 -1.00 -6.67
N HIS A 19 -5.95 0.27 -6.41
CA HIS A 19 -4.63 0.83 -6.76
C HIS A 19 -3.49 0.40 -5.82
N LEU A 20 -3.81 -0.24 -4.68
CA LEU A 20 -2.83 -0.83 -3.75
C LEU A 20 -2.49 -2.29 -4.08
N LEU A 21 -3.12 -2.87 -5.11
CA LEU A 21 -2.85 -4.24 -5.55
C LEU A 21 -1.35 -4.46 -5.75
N HIS A 22 -0.83 -5.51 -5.10
CA HIS A 22 0.58 -5.91 -5.09
C HIS A 22 1.58 -4.93 -4.43
N ARG A 23 1.11 -3.85 -3.80
CA ARG A 23 1.93 -2.90 -3.01
C ARG A 23 1.70 -3.06 -1.50
N VAL A 24 0.58 -3.64 -1.12
CA VAL A 24 0.13 -3.83 0.25
C VAL A 24 -0.36 -5.26 0.37
N GLY A 25 0.01 -5.94 1.47
CA GLY A 25 -0.47 -7.28 1.76
C GLY A 25 -1.99 -7.29 1.97
N ALA A 26 -2.64 -8.42 1.70
CA ALA A 26 -4.11 -8.54 1.76
C ALA A 26 -4.68 -8.09 3.12
N GLN A 27 -4.07 -8.52 4.23
CA GLN A 27 -4.50 -8.14 5.58
C GLN A 27 -4.43 -6.62 5.82
N VAL A 28 -3.36 -5.95 5.37
CA VAL A 28 -3.22 -4.49 5.52
C VAL A 28 -4.20 -3.75 4.61
N ASN A 29 -4.48 -4.29 3.42
CA ASN A 29 -5.49 -3.73 2.54
C ASN A 29 -6.89 -3.76 3.19
N ASP A 30 -7.22 -4.84 3.89
CA ASP A 30 -8.48 -4.95 4.64
C ASP A 30 -8.53 -3.98 5.82
N GLN A 31 -7.43 -3.83 6.56
CA GLN A 31 -7.29 -2.84 7.64
C GLN A 31 -7.43 -1.40 7.12
N ILE A 32 -6.80 -1.06 5.99
CA ILE A 32 -6.95 0.25 5.33
C ILE A 32 -8.41 0.48 4.93
N GLY A 33 -9.07 -0.54 4.36
CA GLY A 33 -10.49 -0.47 4.02
C GLY A 33 -11.39 -0.26 5.23
N ALA A 34 -11.12 -0.94 6.34
CA ALA A 34 -11.83 -0.75 7.60
C ALA A 34 -11.61 0.66 8.16
N LEU A 35 -10.37 1.15 8.19
CA LEU A 35 -10.01 2.52 8.61
C LEU A 35 -10.68 3.60 7.76
N ALA A 36 -10.80 3.38 6.44
CA ALA A 36 -11.51 4.28 5.55
C ALA A 36 -13.02 4.34 5.86
N ARG A 37 -13.62 3.20 6.25
CA ARG A 37 -15.04 3.12 6.65
C ARG A 37 -15.31 3.78 8.00
N THR A 38 -14.50 3.52 9.02
CA THR A 38 -14.66 4.16 10.35
C THR A 38 -14.47 5.67 10.28
N ARG A 39 -13.57 6.18 9.43
CA ARG A 39 -13.39 7.62 9.25
C ARG A 39 -14.57 8.30 8.54
N ALA A 40 -15.30 7.60 7.67
CA ALA A 40 -16.49 8.15 7.02
C ALA A 40 -17.63 8.46 8.03
N ALA A 41 -17.66 7.77 9.17
CA ALA A 41 -18.63 8.05 10.24
C ALA A 41 -18.28 9.28 11.10
N GLY A 42 -17.04 9.81 10.99
CA GLY A 42 -16.49 10.84 11.88
C GLY A 42 -16.42 12.26 11.31
N GLY A 43 -17.03 12.52 10.15
CA GLY A 43 -17.02 13.84 9.50
C GLY A 43 -15.99 13.99 8.37
N ASP A 44 -16.32 14.91 7.45
CA ASP A 44 -15.72 15.09 6.13
C ASP A 44 -14.26 15.56 6.20
N ASP A 45 -13.33 14.61 6.23
CA ASP A 45 -11.90 14.89 6.19
C ASP A 45 -11.46 15.20 4.76
N THR A 46 -11.62 16.45 4.36
CA THR A 46 -11.27 16.93 3.01
C THR A 46 -9.76 17.07 2.80
N CYS A 47 -8.93 16.99 3.85
CA CYS A 47 -7.49 17.25 3.77
C CYS A 47 -6.68 15.98 3.44
N ILE A 48 -5.94 15.98 2.32
CA ILE A 48 -5.05 14.87 1.96
C ILE A 48 -3.86 14.85 2.92
N PRO A 49 -3.63 13.75 3.67
CA PRO A 49 -2.45 13.63 4.50
C PRO A 49 -1.19 13.73 3.65
N THR A 50 -0.32 14.69 3.95
CA THR A 50 0.95 14.85 3.23
C THR A 50 2.06 14.16 3.99
N VAL A 51 2.65 13.14 3.37
CA VAL A 51 3.85 12.48 3.91
C VAL A 51 5.01 13.45 3.88
N ARG A 52 5.65 13.69 5.02
CA ARG A 52 6.75 14.65 5.13
C ARG A 52 8.10 13.97 5.07
N ARG A 53 8.29 12.96 5.91
CA ARG A 53 9.55 12.23 6.00
C ARG A 53 9.26 10.74 6.15
N VAL A 54 10.04 9.93 5.44
CA VAL A 54 9.99 8.47 5.51
C VAL A 54 11.41 7.98 5.71
N HIS A 55 11.61 7.24 6.77
CA HIS A 55 12.81 6.47 7.05
C HIS A 55 12.51 5.02 6.74
N VAL A 56 13.46 4.36 6.10
CA VAL A 56 13.42 2.92 5.81
C VAL A 56 14.65 2.30 6.44
N GLN A 57 14.45 1.30 7.29
CA GLN A 57 15.51 0.54 7.93
C GLN A 57 15.42 -0.90 7.47
N MET A 58 16.45 -1.39 6.79
CA MET A 58 16.52 -2.79 6.41
C MET A 58 16.71 -3.65 7.67
N CYS A 59 15.88 -4.67 7.85
CA CYS A 59 16.02 -5.66 8.92
C CYS A 59 16.75 -6.91 8.40
N ASP A 60 16.44 -7.31 7.17
CA ASP A 60 17.09 -8.42 6.45
C ASP A 60 17.01 -8.20 4.92
N ALA A 61 17.41 -9.19 4.12
CA ALA A 61 17.44 -9.10 2.65
C ALA A 61 16.04 -8.97 1.98
N GLY A 62 14.98 -9.28 2.71
CA GLY A 62 13.58 -9.29 2.27
C GLY A 62 12.63 -8.53 3.20
N THR A 63 13.11 -7.89 4.27
CA THR A 63 12.28 -7.19 5.26
C THR A 63 12.89 -5.82 5.58
N ALA A 64 12.04 -4.81 5.69
CA ALA A 64 12.43 -3.50 6.19
C ALA A 64 11.31 -2.87 7.03
N GLU A 65 11.69 -2.09 8.02
CA GLU A 65 10.78 -1.26 8.80
C GLU A 65 10.73 0.15 8.20
N ILE A 66 9.55 0.76 8.26
CA ILE A 66 9.32 2.11 7.80
C ILE A 66 8.79 2.96 8.94
N PHE A 67 9.32 4.17 9.05
CA PHE A 67 8.91 5.14 10.07
C PHE A 67 8.81 6.50 9.42
N GLY A 68 7.90 7.33 9.90
CA GLY A 68 7.79 8.64 9.33
C GLY A 68 6.73 9.50 9.97
N THR A 69 6.56 10.66 9.38
CA THR A 69 5.53 11.61 9.78
C THR A 69 4.69 12.04 8.60
N TYR A 70 3.40 12.25 8.87
CA TYR A 70 2.46 12.81 7.92
C TYR A 70 1.75 13.99 8.57
N SER A 71 1.49 15.04 7.78
CA SER A 71 0.69 16.18 8.22
C SER A 71 -0.75 15.99 7.78
N ARG A 72 -1.70 16.10 8.72
CA ARG A 72 -3.15 16.05 8.48
C ARG A 72 -3.82 17.16 9.27
N GLN A 73 -4.64 17.98 8.60
CA GLN A 73 -5.36 19.11 9.23
C GLN A 73 -4.43 20.02 10.06
N GLY A 74 -3.25 20.33 9.53
CA GLY A 74 -2.25 21.18 10.21
C GLY A 74 -1.50 20.51 11.38
N ARG A 75 -1.80 19.24 11.72
CA ARG A 75 -1.11 18.50 12.78
C ARG A 75 -0.16 17.46 12.20
N SER A 76 1.04 17.37 12.75
CA SER A 76 2.00 16.31 12.43
C SER A 76 1.68 15.07 13.25
N ARG A 77 1.64 13.90 12.61
CA ARG A 77 1.43 12.59 13.23
C ARG A 77 2.49 11.62 12.75
N ALA A 78 2.86 10.67 13.60
CA ALA A 78 3.80 9.62 13.26
C ALA A 78 3.08 8.41 12.66
N PHE A 79 3.80 7.64 11.86
CA PHE A 79 3.42 6.31 11.44
C PHE A 79 4.63 5.38 11.51
N ALA A 80 4.34 4.10 11.73
CA ALA A 80 5.31 3.02 11.68
C ALA A 80 4.72 1.89 10.84
N GLY A 81 5.57 1.09 10.22
CA GLY A 81 5.14 -0.06 9.45
C GLY A 81 6.28 -0.99 9.11
N ARG A 82 5.94 -2.11 8.49
CA ARG A 82 6.90 -3.10 8.02
C ARG A 82 6.57 -3.47 6.59
N ILE A 83 7.60 -3.50 5.75
CA ILE A 83 7.53 -3.96 4.37
C ILE A 83 8.29 -5.26 4.21
N GLU A 84 7.75 -6.16 3.40
CA GLU A 84 8.36 -7.46 3.10
C GLU A 84 8.37 -7.71 1.60
N ARG A 85 9.38 -8.42 1.14
CA ARG A 85 9.58 -8.80 -0.25
C ARG A 85 8.91 -10.13 -0.51
N VAL A 86 7.66 -10.07 -0.96
CA VAL A 86 6.83 -11.26 -1.18
C VAL A 86 6.79 -11.66 -2.65
N PRO A 87 6.69 -12.96 -2.96
CA PRO A 87 6.50 -13.43 -4.33
C PRO A 87 5.08 -13.09 -4.80
N CYS A 88 4.97 -12.48 -5.98
CA CYS A 88 3.69 -12.20 -6.61
C CYS A 88 3.68 -12.71 -8.06
N ARG A 89 2.54 -13.26 -8.49
CA ARG A 89 2.36 -13.68 -9.89
C ARG A 89 2.00 -12.47 -10.73
N VAL A 90 2.84 -12.14 -11.70
CA VAL A 90 2.60 -11.05 -12.65
C VAL A 90 2.38 -11.63 -14.04
N ARG A 91 1.46 -11.03 -14.81
CA ARG A 91 1.25 -11.40 -16.21
C ARG A 91 2.48 -11.00 -17.03
N VAL A 92 2.92 -11.88 -17.91
CA VAL A 92 3.97 -11.59 -18.87
C VAL A 92 3.35 -10.75 -19.99
N VAL A 93 3.73 -9.47 -20.05
CA VAL A 93 3.29 -8.57 -21.13
C VAL A 93 3.93 -9.05 -22.44
N GLY A 94 3.13 -9.11 -23.52
CA GLY A 94 3.60 -9.51 -24.85
C GLY A 94 3.50 -11.00 -25.17
N GLN A 95 3.16 -11.85 -24.19
CA GLN A 95 2.91 -13.27 -24.46
C GLN A 95 1.41 -13.49 -24.73
N ALA A 96 1.02 -13.49 -26.01
CA ALA A 96 -0.33 -13.88 -26.40
C ALA A 96 -0.57 -15.34 -25.95
N PRO A 97 -1.75 -15.66 -25.39
CA PRO A 97 -2.08 -17.03 -25.06
C PRO A 97 -1.98 -17.90 -26.32
N ARG A 98 -1.23 -19.00 -26.26
CA ARG A 98 -1.05 -19.95 -27.37
C ARG A 98 -2.30 -20.83 -27.55
N GLY A 99 -3.42 -20.19 -27.87
CA GLY A 99 -4.72 -20.83 -28.07
C GLY A 99 -5.81 -20.30 -27.13
N ARG A 100 -7.07 -20.55 -27.49
CA ARG A 100 -8.27 -20.01 -26.80
C ARG A 100 -8.43 -20.49 -25.34
N TYR A 101 -7.74 -21.56 -24.96
CA TYR A 101 -7.74 -22.15 -23.61
C TYR A 101 -6.38 -22.09 -22.90
N ALA A 102 -5.34 -21.52 -23.52
CA ALA A 102 -4.03 -21.46 -22.88
C ALA A 102 -4.03 -20.40 -21.76
N PRO A 103 -3.62 -20.76 -20.52
CA PRO A 103 -3.55 -19.77 -19.45
C PRO A 103 -2.56 -18.67 -19.83
N ALA A 104 -2.90 -17.43 -19.49
CA ALA A 104 -1.99 -16.30 -19.67
C ALA A 104 -0.66 -16.62 -18.96
N ALA A 105 0.47 -16.46 -19.64
CA ALA A 105 1.77 -16.71 -19.05
C ALA A 105 1.96 -15.79 -17.83
N THR A 106 2.20 -16.38 -16.66
CA THR A 106 2.53 -15.65 -15.43
C THR A 106 3.94 -16.00 -14.99
N ARG A 107 4.69 -15.00 -14.51
CA ARG A 107 5.97 -15.21 -13.84
C ARG A 107 5.87 -14.80 -12.37
N VAL A 108 6.73 -15.38 -11.53
CA VAL A 108 6.88 -14.95 -10.14
C VAL A 108 7.86 -13.79 -10.08
N GLU A 109 7.44 -12.68 -9.49
CA GLU A 109 8.26 -11.50 -9.24
C GLU A 109 8.23 -11.16 -7.76
N TYR A 110 9.39 -10.88 -7.18
CA TYR A 110 9.50 -10.47 -5.78
C TYR A 110 9.22 -8.97 -5.67
N ARG A 111 8.19 -8.60 -4.91
CA ARG A 111 7.79 -7.20 -4.72
C ARG A 111 7.71 -6.85 -3.25
N TRP A 112 8.22 -5.67 -2.91
CA TRP A 112 8.04 -5.09 -1.59
C TRP A 112 6.58 -4.74 -1.36
N GLN A 113 6.01 -5.26 -0.29
CA GLN A 113 4.64 -5.02 0.13
C GLN A 113 4.61 -4.58 1.58
N LEU A 114 3.76 -3.60 1.88
CA LEU A 114 3.46 -3.23 3.25
C LEU A 114 2.65 -4.34 3.92
N VAL A 115 3.20 -4.94 4.97
CA VAL A 115 2.60 -6.05 5.73
C VAL A 115 2.10 -5.63 7.11
N VAL A 116 2.60 -4.51 7.64
CA VAL A 116 2.12 -3.90 8.89
C VAL A 116 2.09 -2.39 8.72
N LEU A 117 1.03 -1.75 9.23
CA LEU A 117 0.90 -0.29 9.30
C LEU A 117 0.22 0.13 10.60
N THR A 118 0.88 1.01 11.34
CA THR A 118 0.37 1.64 12.56
C THR A 118 0.40 3.16 12.39
N LEU A 119 -0.70 3.81 12.76
CA LEU A 119 -0.85 5.27 12.70
C LEU A 119 -0.99 5.82 14.12
N GLY A 120 -0.30 6.91 14.44
CA GLY A 120 -0.43 7.66 15.69
C GLY A 120 -1.50 8.75 15.68
#